data_AF-A0A7W1AB31-F1
#
_entry.id   AF-A0A7W1AB31-F1
#
_cell.length_a   1.000
_cell.length_b   1.000
_cell.length_c   1.000
_cell.angle_alpha   90.00
_cell.angle_beta   90.00
_cell.angle_gamma   90.00
#
_symmetry.space_group_name_H-M   'P 1'
#
loop_
_entity.id
_entity.type
_entity.pdbx_description
1 polymer ?
#
loop_
_entity_poly.entity_id
_entity_poly.type
_entity_poly.pdbx_seq_one_letter_code
_entity_poly.pdbx_strand_id
1 'polypeptide(L)'
;MPRKKDDGTNGAPVLDILRAHVRLVDVEEKTDPFTVTRKSDSATFVLDPQFKCTVEVIDDSEDGADKGEKFFESFKYKNAEKDKSGEWENKENSKLGMLTKVVKGAGYFEDDSIPELTASDLEGFEMICQVKPKRNPDSGKVLGSMIDWESMKALPTKATVAAVAAEEEEDFDTIPF
;
A
#
# COMPACT_ATOMS: atom_id res chain seq x y z
N MET A 1 -8.44 -12.16 25.88
CA MET A 1 -9.88 -11.87 25.73
C MET A 1 -10.22 -12.09 24.26
N PRO A 2 -11.28 -12.82 23.91
CA PRO A 2 -11.65 -13.00 22.50
C PRO A 2 -12.07 -11.63 21.94
N ARG A 3 -11.43 -11.19 20.85
CA ARG A 3 -11.80 -9.94 20.15
C ARG A 3 -13.26 -10.08 19.72
N LYS A 4 -14.09 -9.14 20.18
CA LYS A 4 -15.50 -9.06 19.82
C LYS A 4 -15.58 -8.86 18.31
N LYS A 5 -16.25 -9.79 17.62
CA LYS A 5 -16.62 -9.66 16.22
C LYS A 5 -17.64 -8.53 16.16
N ASP A 6 -17.21 -7.34 15.76
CA ASP A 6 -18.10 -6.19 15.64
C ASP A 6 -19.02 -6.42 14.43
N ASP A 7 -20.28 -6.71 14.72
CA ASP A 7 -21.40 -6.72 13.79
C ASP A 7 -21.65 -5.28 13.29
N GLY A 8 -21.20 -4.97 12.07
CA GLY A 8 -21.43 -3.65 11.51
C GLY A 8 -20.91 -3.42 10.10
N THR A 9 -21.70 -3.88 9.11
CA THR A 9 -21.80 -3.34 7.73
C THR A 9 -20.65 -3.59 6.74
N ASN A 10 -20.98 -4.19 5.58
CA ASN A 10 -20.11 -4.66 4.50
C ASN A 10 -19.14 -5.77 4.92
N GLY A 11 -19.30 -7.00 4.41
CA GLY A 11 -18.51 -8.19 4.77
C GLY A 11 -17.03 -8.17 4.37
N ALA A 12 -16.38 -7.01 4.30
CA ALA A 12 -14.94 -6.88 4.15
C ALA A 12 -14.25 -7.05 5.51
N PRO A 13 -13.10 -7.75 5.59
CA PRO A 13 -12.41 -7.96 6.86
C PRO A 13 -11.91 -6.62 7.44
N VAL A 14 -11.95 -6.54 8.77
CA VAL A 14 -11.44 -5.42 9.56
C VAL A 14 -10.21 -5.92 10.32
N LEU A 15 -9.05 -5.53 9.81
CA LEU A 15 -7.74 -5.95 10.28
C LEU A 15 -7.03 -4.80 10.98
N ASP A 16 -6.25 -5.13 12.00
CA ASP A 16 -5.38 -4.20 12.74
C ASP A 16 -4.06 -4.93 13.05
N ILE A 17 -3.18 -4.95 12.05
CA ILE A 17 -1.93 -5.73 12.04
C ILE A 17 -0.76 -4.76 12.03
N LEU A 18 0.07 -4.79 13.06
CA LEU A 18 1.21 -3.87 13.22
C LEU A 18 2.25 -4.01 12.11
N ARG A 19 2.46 -5.23 11.60
CA ARG A 19 3.41 -5.53 10.54
C ARG A 19 2.93 -6.75 9.75
N ALA A 20 2.46 -6.53 8.53
CA ALA A 20 2.04 -7.58 7.62
C ALA A 20 3.00 -7.65 6.43
N HIS A 21 3.33 -8.86 6.01
CA HIS A 21 3.78 -9.16 4.66
C HIS A 21 2.55 -9.35 3.78
N VAL A 22 2.38 -8.49 2.78
CA VAL A 22 1.23 -8.50 1.89
C VAL A 22 1.64 -8.64 0.44
N ARG A 23 0.73 -9.16 -0.37
CA ARG A 23 0.82 -9.23 -1.82
C ARG A 23 -0.32 -8.45 -2.48
N LEU A 24 0.00 -7.71 -3.53
CA LEU A 24 -1.00 -7.04 -4.36
C LEU A 24 -1.44 -7.99 -5.49
N VAL A 25 -2.75 -8.16 -5.69
CA VAL A 25 -3.35 -9.00 -6.73
C VAL A 25 -4.55 -8.30 -7.35
N ASP A 26 -5.00 -8.76 -8.52
CA ASP A 26 -6.15 -8.20 -9.25
C ASP A 26 -5.97 -6.69 -9.51
N VAL A 27 -4.78 -6.30 -9.95
CA VAL A 27 -4.42 -4.89 -10.14
C VAL A 27 -5.04 -4.35 -11.42
N GLU A 28 -5.81 -3.28 -11.28
CA GLU A 28 -6.35 -2.51 -12.39
C GLU A 28 -5.95 -1.04 -12.27
N GLU A 29 -5.51 -0.47 -13.38
CA GLU A 29 -5.24 0.96 -13.49
C GLU A 29 -6.39 1.68 -14.20
N LYS A 30 -6.75 2.85 -13.67
CA LYS A 30 -7.61 3.83 -14.33
C LYS A 30 -6.87 5.16 -14.35
N THR A 31 -6.46 5.60 -15.54
CA THR A 31 -5.77 6.86 -15.80
C THR A 31 -6.70 8.06 -15.83
N ASP A 32 -7.99 7.83 -16.12
CA ASP A 32 -9.01 8.86 -16.24
C ASP A 32 -10.13 8.70 -15.19
N PRO A 33 -10.80 9.80 -14.78
CA PRO A 33 -11.95 9.71 -13.89
C PRO A 33 -13.02 8.78 -14.46
N PHE A 34 -13.60 7.94 -13.62
CA PHE A 34 -14.52 6.91 -14.07
C PHE A 34 -15.72 6.76 -13.14
N THR A 35 -16.87 6.44 -13.74
CA THR A 35 -18.13 6.29 -13.02
C THR A 35 -18.28 4.88 -12.49
N VAL A 36 -18.64 4.76 -11.21
CA VAL A 36 -19.02 3.50 -10.57
C VAL A 36 -20.46 3.58 -10.12
N THR A 37 -21.22 2.53 -10.42
CA THR A 37 -22.58 2.37 -9.93
C THR A 37 -22.58 1.47 -8.70
N ARG A 38 -23.05 1.99 -7.57
CA ARG A 38 -23.19 1.22 -6.34
C ARG A 38 -24.35 0.24 -6.50
N LYS A 39 -24.07 -1.05 -6.30
CA LYS A 39 -25.06 -2.13 -6.49
C LYS A 39 -26.26 -2.05 -5.54
N SER A 40 -26.11 -1.44 -4.36
CA SER A 40 -27.16 -1.45 -3.33
C SER A 40 -28.35 -0.56 -3.66
N ASP A 41 -28.13 0.56 -4.34
CA ASP A 41 -29.14 1.59 -4.59
C ASP A 41 -29.04 2.24 -5.97
N SER A 42 -28.21 1.66 -6.85
CA SER A 42 -27.94 2.17 -8.20
C SER A 42 -27.39 3.61 -8.25
N ALA A 43 -26.92 4.15 -7.12
CA ALA A 43 -26.30 5.47 -7.10
C ALA A 43 -24.98 5.46 -7.86
N THR A 44 -24.75 6.48 -8.68
CA THR A 44 -23.52 6.65 -9.45
C THR A 44 -22.58 7.63 -8.77
N PHE A 45 -21.30 7.30 -8.78
CA PHE A 45 -20.24 8.12 -8.21
C PHE A 45 -19.10 8.20 -9.21
N VAL A 46 -18.57 9.40 -9.44
CA VAL A 46 -17.33 9.58 -10.20
C VAL A 46 -16.17 9.42 -9.25
N LEU A 47 -15.29 8.47 -9.56
CA LEU A 47 -14.06 8.24 -8.83
C LEU A 47 -12.88 8.86 -9.59
N ASP A 48 -11.94 9.39 -8.83
CA ASP A 48 -10.69 9.90 -9.35
C ASP A 48 -9.83 8.74 -9.94
N PRO A 49 -8.91 9.03 -10.90
CA PRO A 49 -7.94 8.07 -11.41
C PRO A 49 -7.14 7.40 -10.28
N GLN A 50 -6.91 6.10 -10.42
CA GLN A 50 -6.25 5.30 -9.39
C GLN A 50 -5.85 3.92 -9.89
N PHE A 51 -4.87 3.32 -9.23
CA PHE A 51 -4.73 1.87 -9.17
C PHE A 51 -5.71 1.30 -8.15
N LYS A 52 -6.32 0.18 -8.49
CA LYS A 52 -7.11 -0.65 -7.58
C LYS A 52 -6.51 -2.02 -7.53
N CYS A 53 -6.52 -2.61 -6.35
CA CYS A 53 -6.08 -3.98 -6.18
C CYS A 53 -6.77 -4.63 -4.99
N THR A 54 -6.69 -5.94 -4.94
CA THR A 54 -6.89 -6.72 -3.72
C THR A 54 -5.53 -6.92 -3.05
N VAL A 55 -5.50 -6.67 -1.74
CA VAL A 55 -4.35 -6.95 -0.88
C VAL A 55 -4.61 -8.28 -0.19
N GLU A 56 -3.68 -9.20 -0.30
CA GLU A 56 -3.69 -10.49 0.38
C GLU A 56 -2.61 -10.52 1.46
N VAL A 57 -3.00 -10.88 2.68
CA VAL A 57 -2.05 -11.07 3.79
C VAL A 57 -1.33 -12.41 3.61
N ILE A 58 -0.02 -12.37 3.38
CA ILE A 58 0.83 -13.56 3.24
C ILE A 58 1.32 -14.03 4.61
N ASP A 59 1.66 -13.09 5.47
CA ASP A 59 2.11 -13.30 6.85
C ASP A 59 1.71 -12.08 7.71
N ASP A 60 1.08 -12.31 8.85
CA ASP A 60 0.68 -11.25 9.79
C ASP A 60 1.76 -10.92 10.83
N SER A 61 2.90 -11.63 10.78
CA SER A 61 4.00 -11.53 11.76
C SER A 61 3.57 -11.78 13.21
N GLU A 62 2.44 -12.47 13.42
CA GLU A 62 1.92 -12.83 14.74
C GLU A 62 1.70 -14.36 14.82
N ASP A 63 0.48 -14.81 15.11
CA ASP A 63 0.10 -16.22 15.23
C ASP A 63 -0.47 -16.81 13.93
N GLY A 64 -0.52 -16.03 12.85
CA GLY A 64 -1.07 -16.42 11.55
C GLY A 64 -2.60 -16.37 11.48
N ALA A 65 -3.28 -15.75 12.45
CA ALA A 65 -4.73 -15.65 12.48
C ALA A 65 -5.32 -14.92 11.27
N ASP A 66 -4.61 -13.93 10.74
CA ASP A 66 -5.07 -13.10 9.62
C ASP A 66 -4.46 -13.52 8.27
N LYS A 67 -3.72 -14.64 8.23
CA LYS A 67 -3.10 -15.15 7.01
C LYS A 67 -4.16 -15.55 5.97
N GLY A 68 -3.98 -15.05 4.75
CA GLY A 68 -4.87 -15.28 3.61
C GLY A 68 -6.08 -14.34 3.57
N GLU A 69 -6.25 -13.46 4.56
CA GLU A 69 -7.29 -12.44 4.53
C GLU A 69 -7.07 -11.47 3.36
N LYS A 70 -8.18 -11.01 2.77
CA LYS A 70 -8.18 -10.18 1.57
C LYS A 70 -9.02 -8.93 1.73
N PHE A 71 -8.48 -7.79 1.35
CA PHE A 71 -9.21 -6.53 1.34
C PHE A 71 -8.87 -5.67 0.13
N PHE A 72 -9.78 -4.74 -0.22
CA PHE A 72 -9.58 -3.86 -1.35
C PHE A 72 -8.78 -2.60 -0.97
N GLU A 73 -7.85 -2.23 -1.82
CA GLU A 73 -7.06 -1.00 -1.68
C GLU A 73 -7.10 -0.17 -2.97
N SER A 74 -6.90 1.14 -2.80
CA SER A 74 -6.82 2.08 -3.92
C SER A 74 -5.68 3.08 -3.75
N PHE A 75 -4.88 3.26 -4.79
CA PHE A 75 -3.78 4.22 -4.84
C PHE A 75 -4.11 5.31 -5.87
N LYS A 76 -4.52 6.47 -5.39
CA LYS A 76 -5.07 7.54 -6.22
C LYS A 76 -3.99 8.47 -6.76
N TYR A 77 -4.12 8.82 -8.04
CA TYR A 77 -3.47 10.00 -8.59
C TYR A 77 -4.01 11.26 -7.90
N LYS A 78 -3.22 12.32 -7.93
CA LYS A 78 -3.60 13.62 -7.36
C LYS A 78 -3.80 14.61 -8.49
N ASN A 79 -4.87 15.38 -8.43
CA ASN A 79 -5.03 16.48 -9.36
C ASN A 79 -4.00 17.57 -9.02
N ALA A 80 -3.38 18.14 -10.05
CA ALA A 80 -2.46 19.26 -9.93
C ALA A 80 -3.18 20.53 -9.41
N GLU A 81 -4.45 20.70 -9.75
CA GLU A 81 -5.30 21.83 -9.34
C GLU A 81 -6.37 21.40 -8.32
N LYS A 82 -6.86 22.34 -7.51
CA LYS A 82 -7.86 22.06 -6.47
C LYS A 82 -9.29 21.88 -7.01
N ASP A 83 -9.57 22.36 -8.21
CA ASP A 83 -10.88 22.41 -8.88
C ASP A 83 -11.12 21.26 -9.87
N LYS A 84 -10.16 20.33 -9.99
CA LYS A 84 -10.21 19.14 -10.85
C LYS A 84 -10.14 19.42 -12.37
N SER A 85 -9.73 20.62 -12.81
CA SER A 85 -9.40 20.89 -14.22
C SER A 85 -7.96 20.55 -14.60
N GLY A 86 -7.08 20.40 -13.60
CA GLY A 86 -5.67 20.09 -13.81
C GLY A 86 -5.40 18.63 -14.16
N GLU A 87 -4.17 18.38 -14.60
CA GLU A 87 -3.66 17.04 -14.89
C GLU A 87 -3.64 16.16 -13.62
N TRP A 88 -3.81 14.85 -13.81
CA TRP A 88 -3.72 13.87 -12.74
C TRP A 88 -2.32 13.28 -12.72
N GLU A 89 -1.63 13.46 -11.60
CA GLU A 89 -0.22 13.10 -11.47
C GLU A 89 0.05 12.24 -10.23
N ASN A 90 1.08 11.41 -10.34
CA ASN A 90 1.64 10.69 -9.21
C ASN A 90 2.48 11.66 -8.39
N LYS A 91 2.03 12.01 -7.18
CA LYS A 91 2.75 12.94 -6.30
C LYS A 91 3.59 12.19 -5.28
N GLU A 92 4.84 12.64 -5.12
CA GLU A 92 5.80 12.11 -4.15
C GLU A 92 5.20 11.97 -2.73
N ASN A 93 4.58 13.04 -2.23
CA ASN A 93 3.98 13.08 -0.90
C ASN A 93 2.53 12.56 -0.89
N SER A 94 2.33 11.36 -1.44
CA SER A 94 1.03 10.70 -1.47
C SER A 94 1.16 9.20 -1.27
N LYS A 95 0.04 8.52 -0.98
CA LYS A 95 0.00 7.07 -0.87
C LYS A 95 0.48 6.36 -2.15
N LEU A 96 0.13 6.88 -3.33
CA LEU A 96 0.63 6.35 -4.60
C LEU A 96 2.13 6.64 -4.77
N GLY A 97 2.58 7.83 -4.40
CA GLY A 97 4.00 8.19 -4.47
C GLY A 97 4.88 7.32 -3.56
N MET A 98 4.42 7.01 -2.35
CA MET A 98 5.14 6.08 -1.47
C MET A 98 5.18 4.66 -2.02
N LEU A 99 4.07 4.14 -2.55
CA LEU A 99 4.09 2.85 -3.24
C LEU A 99 5.09 2.87 -4.40
N THR A 100 5.11 3.95 -5.17
CA THR A 100 6.02 4.11 -6.31
C THR A 100 7.47 4.06 -5.87
N LYS A 101 7.84 4.77 -4.79
CA LYS A 101 9.20 4.70 -4.22
C LYS A 101 9.56 3.29 -3.75
N VAL A 102 8.61 2.56 -3.20
CA VAL A 102 8.81 1.19 -2.74
C VAL A 102 9.04 0.22 -3.91
N VAL A 103 8.37 0.44 -5.05
CA VAL A 103 8.44 -0.43 -6.23
C VAL A 103 9.61 -0.07 -7.16
N LYS A 104 9.76 1.23 -7.48
CA LYS A 104 10.71 1.75 -8.48
C LYS A 104 12.00 2.29 -7.86
N GLY A 105 12.05 2.45 -6.54
CA GLY A 105 13.19 2.99 -5.82
C GLY A 105 12.97 4.43 -5.35
N ALA A 106 13.72 4.83 -4.33
CA ALA A 106 13.55 6.12 -3.67
C ALA A 106 13.79 7.32 -4.60
N GLY A 107 14.64 7.15 -5.64
CA GLY A 107 15.01 8.17 -6.62
C GLY A 107 14.05 8.34 -7.80
N TYR A 108 12.86 7.73 -7.76
CA TYR A 108 11.89 7.77 -8.86
C TYR A 108 11.51 9.20 -9.28
N PHE A 109 11.35 10.12 -8.31
CA PHE A 109 10.88 11.47 -8.58
C PHE A 109 12.01 12.41 -9.01
N GLU A 110 13.26 11.93 -8.96
CA GLU A 110 14.48 12.67 -9.26
C GLU A 110 15.14 12.22 -10.56
N ASP A 111 14.68 11.12 -11.18
CA ASP A 111 15.28 10.51 -12.36
C ASP A 111 14.20 10.14 -13.41
N ASP A 112 14.04 11.00 -14.41
CA ASP A 112 13.11 10.84 -15.54
C ASP A 112 13.42 9.61 -16.43
N SER A 113 14.56 8.94 -16.24
CA SER A 113 14.87 7.69 -16.96
C SER A 113 14.20 6.47 -16.35
N ILE A 114 13.70 6.56 -15.11
CA ILE A 114 12.98 5.48 -14.45
C ILE A 114 11.58 5.40 -15.07
N PRO A 115 11.16 4.22 -15.58
CA PRO A 115 9.87 4.09 -16.24
C PRO A 115 8.72 4.25 -15.25
N GLU A 116 7.63 4.84 -15.75
CA GLU A 116 6.38 5.02 -15.01
C GLU A 116 5.91 3.74 -14.33
N LEU A 117 5.25 3.91 -13.18
CA LEU A 117 4.60 2.81 -12.49
C LEU A 117 3.39 2.32 -13.30
N THR A 118 3.34 1.03 -13.59
CA THR A 118 2.23 0.40 -14.34
C THR A 118 1.54 -0.66 -13.49
N ALA A 119 0.33 -1.07 -13.89
CA ALA A 119 -0.38 -2.17 -13.22
C ALA A 119 0.45 -3.47 -13.20
N SER A 120 1.25 -3.72 -14.24
CA SER A 120 2.12 -4.90 -14.33
C SER A 120 3.27 -4.90 -13.34
N ASP A 121 3.77 -3.72 -12.93
CA ASP A 121 4.78 -3.63 -11.87
C ASP A 121 4.21 -3.98 -10.49
N LEU A 122 2.90 -3.82 -10.32
CA LEU A 122 2.18 -4.02 -9.07
C LEU A 122 1.56 -5.41 -8.94
N GLU A 123 1.21 -6.06 -10.04
CA GLU A 123 0.62 -7.40 -10.01
C GLU A 123 1.60 -8.41 -9.39
N GLY A 124 1.20 -9.03 -8.28
CA GLY A 124 2.05 -9.95 -7.53
C GLY A 124 3.14 -9.27 -6.70
N PHE A 125 3.20 -7.93 -6.67
CA PHE A 125 4.19 -7.21 -5.86
C PHE A 125 3.97 -7.48 -4.37
N GLU A 126 5.06 -7.77 -3.67
CA GLU A 126 5.07 -8.09 -2.24
C GLU A 126 5.80 -7.02 -1.44
N MET A 127 5.25 -6.67 -0.27
CA MET A 127 5.83 -5.65 0.59
C MET A 127 5.49 -5.88 2.06
N ILE A 128 6.25 -5.21 2.94
CA ILE A 128 5.94 -5.10 4.36
C ILE A 128 5.18 -3.80 4.61
N CYS A 129 4.07 -3.84 5.34
CA CYS A 129 3.35 -2.66 5.79
C CYS A 129 2.48 -2.94 7.01
N GLN A 130 2.07 -1.90 7.73
CA GLN A 130 1.02 -1.94 8.73
C GLN A 130 -0.36 -1.92 8.05
N VAL A 131 -1.28 -2.76 8.51
CA VAL A 131 -2.69 -2.75 8.08
C VAL A 131 -3.54 -2.21 9.22
N LYS A 132 -4.38 -1.21 8.94
CA LYS A 132 -5.24 -0.54 9.93
C LYS A 132 -6.71 -0.60 9.51
N PRO A 133 -7.65 -0.47 10.47
CA PRO A 133 -9.06 -0.30 10.15
C PRO A 133 -9.29 0.99 9.35
N LYS A 134 -9.92 0.85 8.19
CA LYS A 134 -10.37 1.98 7.37
C LYS A 134 -11.60 2.60 7.99
N ARG A 135 -11.55 3.89 8.30
CA ARG A 135 -12.68 4.63 8.88
C ARG A 135 -13.20 5.70 7.94
N ASN A 136 -14.51 5.88 7.91
CA ASN A 136 -15.12 7.03 7.26
C ASN A 136 -14.75 8.29 8.06
N PRO A 137 -14.16 9.33 7.43
CA PRO A 137 -13.72 10.53 8.15
C PRO A 137 -14.87 11.32 8.77
N ASP A 138 -16.06 11.32 8.15
CA ASP A 138 -17.20 12.11 8.60
C ASP A 138 -17.98 11.41 9.72
N SER A 139 -18.05 10.08 9.69
CA SER A 139 -18.89 9.29 10.61
C SER A 139 -18.12 8.40 11.57
N GLY A 140 -16.80 8.26 11.43
CA GLY A 140 -15.95 7.37 12.24
C GLY A 140 -16.21 5.87 12.05
N LYS A 141 -17.23 5.51 11.26
CA LYS A 141 -17.64 4.12 11.00
C LYS A 141 -16.52 3.36 10.29
N VAL A 142 -16.28 2.14 10.74
CA VAL A 142 -15.33 1.23 10.08
C VAL A 142 -15.92 0.76 8.76
N LEU A 143 -15.12 0.82 7.70
CA LEU A 143 -15.50 0.48 6.32
C LEU A 143 -14.78 -0.79 5.81
N GLY A 144 -13.78 -1.29 6.55
CA GLY A 144 -12.92 -2.40 6.17
C GLY A 144 -11.49 -2.16 6.63
N SER A 145 -10.52 -2.64 5.86
CA SER A 145 -9.08 -2.49 6.12
C SER A 145 -8.41 -1.57 5.10
N MET A 146 -7.27 -0.99 5.46
CA MET A 146 -6.40 -0.24 4.56
C MET A 146 -4.93 -0.36 4.97
N ILE A 147 -4.04 -0.21 4.01
CA ILE A 147 -2.61 -0.10 4.26
C ILE A 147 -2.29 1.30 4.81
N ASP A 148 -1.50 1.35 5.87
CA ASP A 148 -0.83 2.55 6.33
C ASP A 148 0.37 2.87 5.43
N TRP A 149 0.24 3.92 4.63
CA TRP A 149 1.18 4.22 3.55
C TRP A 149 2.56 4.66 4.02
N GLU A 150 2.66 5.25 5.21
CA GLU A 150 3.94 5.63 5.80
C GLU A 150 4.77 4.42 6.24
N SER A 151 4.13 3.27 6.41
CA SER A 151 4.76 2.03 6.87
C SER A 151 5.23 1.12 5.73
N MET A 152 4.91 1.45 4.47
CA MET A 152 5.24 0.62 3.31
C MET A 152 6.76 0.50 3.14
N LYS A 153 7.24 -0.73 2.99
CA LYS A 153 8.64 -1.06 2.76
C LYS A 153 8.74 -2.22 1.79
N ALA A 154 9.70 -2.14 0.86
CA ALA A 154 10.03 -3.27 0.02
C ALA A 154 10.46 -4.47 0.88
N LEU A 155 10.23 -5.69 0.39
CA LEU A 155 10.82 -6.86 1.03
C LEU A 155 12.35 -6.71 1.07
N PRO A 156 13.02 -7.17 2.15
CA PRO A 156 14.46 -7.21 2.20
C PRO A 156 14.96 -8.11 1.08
N THR A 157 15.54 -7.53 0.03
CA THR A 157 16.22 -8.30 -1.01
C THR A 157 17.49 -8.88 -0.40
N LYS A 158 17.80 -10.14 -0.73
CA LYS A 158 19.00 -10.85 -0.22
C LYS A 158 20.32 -10.11 -0.52
N ALA A 159 20.31 -9.13 -1.42
CA ALA A 159 21.45 -8.28 -1.75
C ALA A 159 21.77 -7.20 -0.69
N THR A 160 20.77 -6.64 0.01
CA THR A 160 21.00 -5.59 1.03
C THR A 160 21.54 -6.14 2.35
N VAL A 161 21.34 -7.42 2.65
CA VAL A 161 21.89 -8.05 3.86
C VAL A 161 23.42 -8.21 3.76
N ALA A 162 23.97 -8.36 2.56
CA ALA A 162 25.42 -8.48 2.35
C ALA A 162 26.17 -7.14 2.52
N ALA A 163 25.53 -6.00 2.22
CA ALA A 163 26.15 -4.68 2.37
C ALA A 163 26.24 -4.26 3.84
N VAL A 164 25.18 -4.51 4.63
CA VAL A 164 25.18 -4.16 6.07
C VAL A 164 26.08 -5.10 6.89
N ALA A 165 26.18 -6.39 6.52
CA ALA A 165 27.08 -7.32 7.17
C ALA A 165 28.57 -7.07 6.84
N ALA A 166 28.87 -6.39 5.71
CA ALA A 166 30.24 -6.05 5.34
C ALA A 166 30.76 -4.78 6.04
N GLU A 167 29.88 -3.93 6.59
CA GLU A 167 30.28 -2.70 7.31
C GLU A 167 30.50 -2.91 8.82
N GLU A 168 30.18 -4.08 9.38
CA GLU A 168 30.40 -4.40 10.82
C GLU A 168 31.67 -5.23 11.10
N GLU A 169 32.48 -5.60 10.09
CA GLU A 169 33.70 -6.41 10.27
C GLU A 169 35.03 -5.65 10.10
N GLU A 170 35.04 -4.31 10.07
CA GLU A 170 36.27 -3.52 10.00
C GLU A 170 36.38 -2.50 11.15
N ASP A 171 36.61 -2.94 12.40
CA ASP A 171 37.42 -2.19 13.39
C ASP A 171 37.55 -2.93 14.74
N PHE A 172 38.35 -4.01 14.80
CA PHE A 172 38.89 -4.50 16.08
C PHE A 172 40.35 -4.98 16.03
N ASP A 173 41.04 -4.86 14.89
CA ASP A 173 42.43 -5.36 14.73
C ASP A 173 43.53 -4.29 14.91
N THR A 174 43.22 -3.12 15.49
CA THR A 174 44.26 -2.10 15.79
C THR A 174 44.26 -1.66 17.26
N ILE A 175 44.26 -2.61 18.20
CA ILE A 175 44.67 -2.32 19.58
C ILE A 175 46.04 -2.95 19.82
N PRO A 176 47.15 -2.17 19.84
CA PRO A 176 48.45 -2.70 20.24
C PRO A 176 48.42 -3.03 21.75
N PHE A 177 48.89 -4.25 22.06
CA PHE A 177 49.08 -4.78 23.42
C PHE A 177 50.00 -3.92 24.30
#